data_AF-A0A7S3CQA7-F1
#
_entry.id   AF-A0A7S3CQA7-F1
#
_cell.length_a   1.000
_cell.length_b   1.000
_cell.length_c   1.000
_cell.angle_alpha   90.00
_cell.angle_beta   90.00
_cell.angle_gamma   90.00
#
_symmetry.space_group_name_H-M   'P 1'
#
loop_
_entity.id
_entity.type
_entity.pdbx_description
1 polymer ?
#
loop_
_entity_poly.entity_id
_entity_poly.type
_entity_poly.pdbx_seq_one_letter_code
_entity_poly.pdbx_strand_id
1 'polypeptide(L)'
;MTNRILVSRCKDILVRYGIDEQRSGSIKLPKNRTNEAVFILRELKQLTKSNDLSFKKEGSQGDGTGTSETSQIEGFNSQFMIDLTPTLIDLICSDSQEIRQNLKQILHFITKNYMNQ
;
A
#
# COMPACT_ATOMS: atom_id res chain seq x y z
N MET A 1 7.91 -10.29 13.55
CA MET A 1 7.43 -11.42 12.70
C MET A 1 6.02 -11.21 12.12
N THR A 2 5.10 -10.58 12.85
CA THR A 2 3.68 -10.38 12.47
C THR A 2 3.46 -9.61 11.15
N ASN A 3 4.32 -8.63 10.85
CA ASN A 3 4.17 -7.78 9.66
C ASN A 3 4.32 -8.54 8.32
N ARG A 4 5.20 -9.54 8.23
CA ARG A 4 5.43 -10.27 6.95
C ARG A 4 4.24 -11.13 6.52
N ILE A 5 3.54 -11.73 7.48
CA ILE A 5 2.36 -12.58 7.21
C ILE A 5 1.19 -11.72 6.72
N LEU A 6 0.95 -10.57 7.38
CA LEU A 6 -0.07 -9.61 6.97
C LEU A 6 0.20 -9.08 5.56
N VAL A 7 1.45 -8.72 5.29
CA VAL A 7 1.95 -8.29 3.97
C VAL A 7 1.67 -9.33 2.88
N SER A 8 2.04 -10.60 3.11
CA SER A 8 1.80 -11.68 2.14
C SER A 8 0.31 -11.84 1.86
N ARG A 9 -0.51 -11.78 2.92
CA ARG A 9 -1.96 -11.92 2.81
C ARG A 9 -2.60 -10.76 2.04
N CYS A 10 -2.13 -9.53 2.25
CA CYS A 10 -2.56 -8.38 1.47
C CYS A 10 -2.25 -8.56 -0.02
N LYS A 11 -1.03 -9.02 -0.34
CA LYS A 11 -0.63 -9.33 -1.72
C LYS A 11 -1.54 -10.40 -2.33
N ASP A 12 -1.78 -11.50 -1.63
CA ASP A 12 -2.62 -12.60 -2.13
C ASP A 12 -4.06 -12.16 -2.43
N ILE A 13 -4.64 -11.31 -1.58
CA ILE A 13 -5.99 -10.79 -1.78
C ILE A 13 -6.03 -9.86 -3.00
N LEU A 14 -5.05 -8.97 -3.15
CA LEU A 14 -4.96 -8.06 -4.30
C LEU A 14 -4.74 -8.82 -5.62
N VAL A 15 -3.87 -9.84 -5.63
CA VAL A 15 -3.67 -10.72 -6.79
C VAL A 15 -4.97 -11.44 -7.15
N ARG A 16 -5.67 -12.01 -6.16
CA ARG A 16 -6.93 -12.71 -6.39
C ARG A 16 -8.00 -11.78 -6.94
N TYR A 17 -8.10 -10.57 -6.39
CA TYR A 17 -9.00 -9.54 -6.92
C TYR A 17 -8.71 -9.24 -8.39
N GLY A 18 -7.43 -9.03 -8.75
CA GLY A 18 -7.04 -8.75 -10.14
C GLY A 18 -7.39 -9.89 -11.10
N ILE A 19 -7.15 -11.15 -10.69
CA ILE A 19 -7.54 -12.32 -11.48
C ILE A 19 -9.06 -12.41 -11.63
N ASP A 20 -9.81 -12.21 -10.54
CA ASP A 20 -11.27 -12.27 -10.55
C ASP A 20 -11.85 -11.17 -11.47
N GLU A 21 -11.26 -9.98 -11.45
CA GLU A 21 -11.66 -8.85 -12.29
C GLU A 21 -11.40 -9.14 -13.77
N GLN A 22 -10.20 -9.61 -14.11
CA GLN A 22 -9.85 -10.00 -15.47
C GLN A 22 -10.76 -11.11 -16.01
N ARG A 23 -11.08 -12.11 -15.19
CA ARG A 23 -11.96 -13.23 -15.57
C ARG A 23 -13.41 -12.81 -15.73
N SER A 24 -13.86 -11.82 -14.95
CA SER A 24 -15.24 -11.36 -15.01
C SER A 24 -15.52 -10.52 -16.25
N GLY A 25 -14.48 -9.96 -16.88
CA GLY A 25 -14.60 -9.16 -18.10
C GLY A 25 -15.47 -7.94 -17.86
N SER A 26 -16.68 -7.92 -18.44
CA SER A 26 -17.66 -6.84 -18.27
C SER A 26 -18.63 -7.03 -17.09
N ILE A 27 -18.58 -8.19 -16.42
CA ILE A 27 -19.44 -8.48 -15.27
C ILE A 27 -18.82 -7.87 -14.02
N LYS A 28 -19.58 -7.03 -13.32
CA LYS A 28 -19.10 -6.41 -12.07
C LYS A 28 -18.94 -7.48 -10.99
N LEU A 29 -17.79 -7.45 -10.32
CA LEU A 29 -17.54 -8.28 -9.15
C LEU A 29 -18.51 -7.94 -8.00
N PRO A 30 -18.81 -8.92 -7.13
CA PRO A 30 -19.54 -8.69 -5.89
C PRO A 30 -18.91 -7.57 -5.05
N LYS A 31 -19.76 -6.67 -4.51
CA LYS A 31 -19.30 -5.48 -3.76
C LYS A 31 -18.35 -5.83 -2.60
N ASN A 32 -18.54 -6.96 -1.93
CA ASN A 32 -17.66 -7.40 -0.84
C ASN A 32 -16.21 -7.64 -1.32
N ARG A 33 -16.01 -8.20 -2.52
CA ARG A 33 -14.68 -8.40 -3.12
C ARG A 33 -14.00 -7.08 -3.42
N THR A 34 -14.74 -6.15 -4.03
CA THR A 34 -14.24 -4.79 -4.29
C THR A 34 -13.92 -4.05 -2.99
N ASN A 35 -14.79 -4.15 -1.98
CA ASN A 35 -14.59 -3.50 -0.68
C ASN A 35 -13.37 -4.06 0.06
N GLU A 36 -13.13 -5.35 -0.03
CA GLU A 36 -11.94 -5.99 0.57
C GLU A 36 -10.64 -5.45 -0.07
N ALA A 37 -10.60 -5.37 -1.40
CA ALA A 37 -9.46 -4.79 -2.12
C ALA A 37 -9.27 -3.29 -1.77
N VAL A 38 -10.36 -2.52 -1.73
CA VAL A 38 -10.34 -1.11 -1.34
C VAL A 38 -9.82 -0.93 0.09
N PHE A 39 -10.28 -1.75 1.02
CA PHE A 39 -9.83 -1.72 2.42
C PHE A 39 -8.31 -1.90 2.50
N ILE A 40 -7.78 -2.92 1.84
CA ILE A 40 -6.33 -3.19 1.82
C ILE A 40 -5.56 -2.02 1.21
N LEU A 41 -6.03 -1.47 0.09
CA LEU A 41 -5.37 -0.33 -0.56
C LEU A 41 -5.38 0.93 0.33
N ARG A 42 -6.45 1.16 1.08
CA ARG A 42 -6.52 2.28 2.05
C ARG A 42 -5.54 2.08 3.20
N GLU A 43 -5.41 0.86 3.72
CA GLU A 43 -4.43 0.54 4.76
C GLU A 43 -2.99 0.71 4.25
N LEU A 44 -2.67 0.19 3.06
CA LEU A 44 -1.36 0.39 2.43
C LEU A 44 -1.04 1.88 2.25
N LYS A 45 -2.01 2.67 1.80
CA LYS A 45 -1.86 4.12 1.67
C LYS A 45 -1.59 4.80 3.01
N GLN A 46 -2.27 4.41 4.09
CA GLN A 46 -1.99 4.97 5.42
C GLN A 46 -0.57 4.63 5.86
N LEU A 47 -0.12 3.39 5.64
CA LEU A 47 1.24 2.97 5.94
C LEU A 47 2.29 3.78 5.16
N THR A 48 2.05 4.08 3.87
CA THR A 48 2.96 4.94 3.09
C THR A 48 3.04 6.38 3.64
N LYS A 49 1.93 6.93 4.14
CA LYS A 49 1.91 8.29 4.72
C LYS A 49 2.67 8.34 6.05
N SER A 50 2.47 7.34 6.91
CA SER A 50 3.18 7.26 8.19
C SER A 50 4.70 7.16 7.95
N ASN A 51 5.13 6.44 6.92
CA ASN A 51 6.55 6.39 6.54
C ASN A 51 7.08 7.72 5.99
N ASP A 52 6.34 8.46 5.15
CA ASP A 52 6.77 9.79 4.65
C ASP A 52 7.08 10.77 5.79
N LEU A 53 6.31 10.68 6.89
CA LEU A 53 6.50 11.52 8.08
C LEU A 53 7.75 11.12 8.88
N SER A 54 8.07 9.83 8.93
CA SER A 54 9.30 9.33 9.58
C SER A 54 10.55 9.73 8.81
N PHE A 55 10.57 9.56 7.48
CA PHE A 55 11.72 9.95 6.64
C PHE A 55 11.98 11.47 6.65
N LYS A 56 10.95 12.30 6.79
CA LYS A 56 11.13 13.76 6.93
C LYS A 56 11.68 14.19 8.29
N LYS A 57 11.44 13.43 9.35
CA LYS A 57 11.92 13.77 10.71
C LYS A 57 13.40 13.51 10.92
N GLU A 58 14.03 12.64 10.14
CA GLU A 58 15.48 12.39 10.23
C GLU A 58 16.33 13.55 9.66
N GLY A 59 15.71 14.55 9.02
CA GLY A 59 16.39 15.75 8.50
C GLY A 59 16.46 16.96 9.46
N SER A 60 15.87 16.87 10.66
CA SER A 60 15.86 17.99 11.63
C SER A 60 16.47 17.58 12.96
N GLN A 61 17.75 17.91 13.14
CA GLN A 61 18.43 17.92 14.43
C GLN A 61 17.72 18.94 15.33
N GLY A 62 17.06 18.48 16.40
CA GLY A 62 16.27 19.35 17.28
C GLY A 62 15.66 18.62 18.48
N ASP A 63 16.51 18.42 19.47
CA ASP A 63 16.27 18.41 20.93
C ASP A 63 15.11 17.61 21.56
N GLY A 64 15.51 16.66 22.41
CA GLY A 64 15.02 16.49 23.78
C GLY A 64 13.52 16.47 24.09
N THR A 65 13.08 15.31 24.60
CA THR A 65 11.94 15.07 25.51
C THR A 65 10.53 15.05 24.90
N GLY A 66 9.92 13.86 24.92
CA GLY A 66 8.50 13.66 24.61
C GLY A 66 8.13 12.19 24.54
N THR A 67 7.68 11.64 25.67
CA THR A 67 7.05 10.33 25.80
C THR A 67 5.94 10.14 24.76
N SER A 68 6.10 9.17 23.86
CA SER A 68 4.99 8.59 23.10
C SER A 68 5.35 7.15 22.79
N GLU A 69 4.51 6.24 23.29
CA GLU A 69 4.54 4.79 23.05
C GLU A 69 4.28 4.49 21.57
N THR A 70 5.19 4.87 20.69
CA THR A 70 5.16 4.56 19.25
C THR A 70 6.38 3.72 18.89
N SER A 71 6.65 2.71 19.73
CA SER A 71 7.68 1.73 19.48
C SER A 71 7.29 0.89 18.26
N GLN A 72 8.06 1.07 17.18
CA GLN A 72 8.30 0.10 16.13
C GLN A 72 7.21 -0.10 15.06
N ILE A 73 6.96 0.93 14.25
CA ILE A 73 6.88 0.71 12.79
C ILE A 73 8.30 0.92 12.22
N GLU A 74 9.31 0.30 12.85
CA GLU A 74 10.65 0.23 12.29
C GLU A 74 10.58 -0.72 11.09
N GLY A 75 10.59 -0.13 9.90
CA GLY A 75 10.72 -0.86 8.66
C GLY A 75 9.44 -1.54 8.20
N PHE A 76 8.37 -0.77 7.94
CA PHE A 76 7.53 -1.17 6.81
C PHE A 76 8.43 -1.10 5.57
N ASN A 77 8.97 -2.27 5.25
CA ASN A 77 10.18 -2.45 4.47
C ASN A 77 9.98 -1.80 3.10
N SER A 78 10.82 -0.85 2.72
CA SER A 78 10.83 -0.27 1.36
C SER A 78 10.81 -1.36 0.29
N GLN A 79 11.51 -2.47 0.57
CA GLN A 79 11.51 -3.67 -0.24
C GLN A 79 10.11 -4.27 -0.44
N PHE A 80 9.24 -4.26 0.58
CA PHE A 80 7.87 -4.77 0.42
C PHE A 80 7.06 -3.93 -0.57
N MET A 81 7.17 -2.60 -0.50
CA MET A 81 6.47 -1.73 -1.44
C MET A 81 6.95 -1.97 -2.88
N ILE A 82 8.25 -2.22 -3.05
CA ILE A 82 8.83 -2.62 -4.34
C ILE A 82 8.28 -3.99 -4.77
N ASP A 83 8.26 -4.98 -3.88
CA ASP A 83 7.78 -6.35 -4.17
C ASP A 83 6.27 -6.43 -4.47
N LEU A 84 5.50 -5.45 -4.00
CA LEU A 84 4.06 -5.30 -4.28
C LEU A 84 3.81 -4.53 -5.59
N THR A 85 4.79 -3.79 -6.09
CA THR A 85 4.64 -2.91 -7.27
C THR A 85 4.06 -3.64 -8.50
N PRO A 86 4.52 -4.84 -8.88
CA PRO A 86 3.91 -5.56 -10.02
C PRO A 86 2.41 -5.79 -9.82
N THR A 87 2.01 -6.26 -8.65
CA THR A 87 0.60 -6.47 -8.30
C THR A 87 -0.20 -5.17 -8.32
N LEU A 88 0.37 -4.05 -7.84
CA LEU A 88 -0.30 -2.75 -7.88
C LEU A 88 -0.48 -2.23 -9.32
N ILE A 89 0.50 -2.49 -10.20
CA ILE A 89 0.44 -2.11 -11.61
C ILE A 89 -0.66 -2.91 -12.33
N ASP A 90 -0.76 -4.21 -12.09
CA ASP A 90 -1.81 -5.04 -12.71
C ASP A 90 -3.23 -4.54 -12.40
N LEU A 91 -3.41 -3.95 -11.21
CA LEU A 91 -4.68 -3.41 -10.76
C LEU A 91 -4.98 -1.99 -11.29
N ILE A 92 -4.05 -1.33 -12.00
CA ILE A 92 -4.26 0.05 -12.48
C ILE A 92 -5.41 0.14 -13.50
N CYS A 93 -5.65 -0.96 -14.20
CA CYS A 93 -6.72 -1.12 -15.18
C CYS A 93 -8.05 -1.54 -14.55
N SER A 94 -8.15 -1.61 -13.21
CA SER A 94 -9.39 -1.98 -12.52
C SER A 94 -10.55 -1.09 -12.92
N ASP A 95 -11.74 -1.66 -13.06
CA ASP A 95 -12.97 -0.92 -13.39
C ASP A 95 -13.43 -0.03 -12.23
N SER A 96 -13.02 -0.35 -11.00
CA SER A 96 -13.33 0.43 -9.81
C SER A 96 -12.53 1.73 -9.76
N GLN A 97 -13.23 2.86 -9.90
CA GLN A 97 -12.63 4.19 -9.76
C GLN A 97 -11.93 4.36 -8.41
N GLU A 98 -12.49 3.81 -7.35
CA GLU A 98 -11.92 3.92 -6.01
C GLU A 98 -10.59 3.18 -5.88
N ILE A 99 -10.50 1.98 -6.48
CA ILE A 99 -9.24 1.22 -6.54
C ILE A 99 -8.19 2.02 -7.29
N ARG A 100 -8.52 2.54 -8.49
CA ARG A 100 -7.59 3.34 -9.29
C ARG A 100 -7.09 4.59 -8.56
N GLN A 101 -7.95 5.27 -7.80
CA GLN A 101 -7.56 6.46 -7.02
C GLN A 101 -6.60 6.13 -5.88
N ASN A 102 -6.82 5.03 -5.16
CA ASN A 102 -5.90 4.61 -4.10
C ASN A 102 -4.56 4.14 -4.70
N LEU A 103 -4.59 3.37 -5.78
CA LEU A 103 -3.38 2.92 -6.49
C LEU A 103 -2.53 4.08 -6.98
N LYS A 104 -3.14 5.10 -7.60
CA LYS A 104 -2.41 6.28 -8.07
C LYS A 104 -1.59 6.94 -6.96
N GLN A 105 -2.16 7.06 -5.76
CA GLN A 105 -1.48 7.68 -4.62
C GLN A 105 -0.35 6.81 -4.08
N ILE A 106 -0.56 5.49 -4.01
CA ILE A 106 0.47 4.55 -3.58
C ILE A 106 1.62 4.51 -4.59
N LEU A 107 1.33 4.36 -5.88
CA LEU A 107 2.34 4.33 -6.95
C LEU A 107 3.12 5.64 -7.03
N HIS A 108 2.45 6.78 -6.84
CA HIS A 108 3.13 8.08 -6.76
C HIS A 108 4.12 8.13 -5.59
N PHE A 109 3.73 7.62 -4.41
CA PHE A 109 4.64 7.51 -3.27
C PHE A 109 5.84 6.61 -3.58
N ILE A 110 5.61 5.43 -4.17
CA ILE A 110 6.68 4.49 -4.52
C ILE A 110 7.67 5.14 -5.49
N THR A 111 7.15 5.75 -6.56
CA THR A 111 7.97 6.39 -7.61
C THR A 111 8.80 7.52 -7.01
N LYS A 112 8.17 8.37 -6.18
CA LYS A 112 8.84 9.53 -5.56
C LYS A 112 9.97 9.12 -4.62
N ASN A 113 9.81 8.05 -3.84
CA ASN A 113 10.75 7.68 -2.78
C ASN A 113 11.79 6.64 -3.21
N TYR A 114 11.51 5.84 -4.25
CA TYR A 114 12.34 4.68 -4.60
C TYR A 114 12.82 4.64 -6.06
N MET A 115 12.25 5.45 -6.97
CA MET A 115 12.66 5.46 -8.39
C MET A 115 13.42 6.71 -8.83
N ASN A 116 13.46 7.77 -8.01
CA ASN A 116 14.25 8.99 -8.25
C ASN A 116 15.56 9.03 -7.44
N GLN A 117 16.14 7.87 -7.11
CA GLN A 117 17.48 7.77 -6.52
C GLN A 117 18.54 7.72 -7.61
#